data_AF-A0A9D8L033-F1
#
_entry.id   AF-A0A9D8L033-F1
#
_cell.length_a   1.000
_cell.length_b   1.000
_cell.length_c   1.000
_cell.angle_alpha   90.00
_cell.angle_beta   90.00
_cell.angle_gamma   90.00
#
_symmetry.space_group_name_H-M   'P 1'
#
loop_
_entity.id
_entity.type
_entity.pdbx_description
1 polymer ?
#
loop_
_entity_poly.entity_id
_entity_poly.type
_entity_poly.pdbx_seq_one_letter_code
_entity_poly.pdbx_strand_id
1 'polypeptide(L)'
;MLLALLVLAFGYRWGGSHWRGEYQAEVQARATENAQHAALLQQLAVATAAVAAKARAASTALAADRQANDTRFKKAQDDANRAERDLAAALRRGSVQLRPEWACAAAGAGAGGAAVFTAGQDAASELRWAGATHLVAGGDRADAWIGWLQQELIDTRQAVIAAGCAIEAPDR
;
A
#
# COMPACT_ATOMS: atom_id res chain seq x y z
N MET A 1 -74.81 49.73 -21.85
CA MET A 1 -73.50 50.04 -21.21
C MET A 1 -73.20 49.17 -19.99
N LEU A 2 -74.14 49.00 -19.04
CA LEU A 2 -73.92 48.21 -17.81
C LEU A 2 -73.46 46.76 -18.05
N LEU A 3 -74.01 46.10 -19.07
CA LEU A 3 -73.68 44.72 -19.41
C LEU A 3 -72.24 44.56 -19.94
N ALA A 4 -71.75 45.52 -20.73
CA ALA A 4 -70.37 45.53 -21.24
C ALA A 4 -69.33 45.74 -20.13
N LEU A 5 -69.65 46.60 -19.14
CA LEU A 5 -68.80 46.81 -17.97
C LEU A 5 -68.72 45.56 -17.07
N LEU A 6 -69.83 44.83 -16.91
CA LEU A 6 -69.85 43.58 -16.16
C LEU A 6 -69.02 42.47 -16.83
N VAL A 7 -69.08 42.33 -18.16
CA VAL A 7 -68.25 41.36 -18.89
C VAL A 7 -66.76 41.70 -18.77
N LEU A 8 -66.38 42.98 -18.89
CA LEU A 8 -64.99 43.42 -18.68
C LEU A 8 -64.50 43.18 -17.26
N ALA A 9 -65.33 43.48 -16.25
CA ALA A 9 -64.99 43.24 -14.85
C ALA A 9 -64.84 41.74 -14.53
N PHE A 10 -65.70 40.89 -15.09
CA PHE A 10 -65.59 39.44 -14.94
C PHE A 10 -64.35 38.87 -15.64
N GLY A 11 -64.06 39.31 -16.87
CA GLY A 11 -62.87 38.90 -17.61
C GLY A 11 -61.56 39.29 -16.91
N TYR A 12 -61.47 40.52 -16.38
CA TYR A 12 -60.32 40.96 -15.59
C TYR A 12 -60.16 40.20 -14.28
N ARG A 13 -61.27 39.94 -13.58
CA ARG A 13 -61.23 39.22 -12.30
C ARG A 13 -60.84 37.75 -12.48
N TRP A 14 -61.37 37.12 -13.54
CA TRP A 14 -61.07 35.74 -13.87
C TRP A 14 -59.63 35.57 -14.37
N GLY A 15 -59.19 36.41 -15.31
CA GLY A 15 -57.80 36.43 -15.78
C GLY A 15 -56.81 36.72 -14.66
N GLY A 16 -57.08 37.72 -13.81
CA GLY A 16 -56.24 38.06 -12.66
C GLY A 16 -56.14 36.93 -11.62
N SER A 17 -57.23 36.19 -11.38
CA SER A 17 -57.19 35.01 -10.49
C SER A 17 -56.45 33.82 -11.10
N HIS A 18 -56.61 33.59 -12.41
CA HIS A 18 -55.93 32.51 -13.13
C HIS A 18 -54.42 32.70 -13.12
N TRP A 19 -53.94 33.87 -13.54
CA TRP A 19 -52.51 34.20 -13.55
C TRP A 19 -51.88 34.18 -12.15
N ARG A 20 -52.61 34.62 -11.11
CA ARG A 20 -52.12 34.50 -9.73
C ARG A 20 -52.00 33.04 -9.29
N GLY A 21 -52.94 32.19 -9.69
CA GLY A 21 -52.89 30.75 -9.38
C GLY A 21 -51.71 30.07 -10.07
N GLU A 22 -51.51 30.31 -11.36
CA GLU A 22 -50.36 29.78 -12.12
C GLU A 22 -49.03 30.28 -11.56
N TYR A 23 -48.92 31.57 -11.26
CA TYR A 23 -47.72 32.14 -10.65
C TYR A 23 -47.44 31.54 -9.26
N GLN A 24 -48.46 31.37 -8.41
CA GLN A 24 -48.30 30.73 -7.10
C GLN A 24 -47.89 29.26 -7.23
N ALA A 25 -48.47 28.52 -8.18
CA ALA A 25 -48.10 27.14 -8.47
C ALA A 25 -46.64 27.04 -8.95
N GLU A 26 -46.21 27.94 -9.83
CA GLU A 26 -44.83 27.99 -10.31
C GLU A 26 -43.85 28.34 -9.16
N VAL A 27 -44.19 29.32 -8.32
CA VAL A 27 -43.38 29.67 -7.14
C VAL A 27 -43.26 28.49 -6.17
N GLN A 28 -44.35 27.76 -5.91
CA GLN A 28 -44.32 26.57 -5.06
C GLN A 28 -43.53 25.43 -5.69
N ALA A 29 -43.67 25.21 -7.01
CA ALA A 29 -42.89 24.20 -7.73
C ALA A 29 -41.39 24.51 -7.64
N ARG A 30 -40.98 25.75 -7.92
CA ARG A 30 -39.58 26.20 -7.78
C ARG A 30 -39.07 26.08 -6.34
N ALA A 31 -39.89 26.41 -5.34
CA ALA A 31 -39.51 26.26 -3.94
C ALA A 31 -39.28 24.79 -3.57
N THR A 32 -40.13 23.89 -4.07
CA THR A 32 -40.02 22.44 -3.85
C THR A 32 -38.78 21.87 -4.55
N GLU A 33 -38.55 22.25 -5.81
CA GLU A 33 -37.37 21.87 -6.59
C GLU A 33 -36.07 22.35 -5.92
N ASN A 34 -36.02 23.62 -5.49
CA ASN A 34 -34.89 24.16 -4.76
C ASN A 34 -34.62 23.43 -3.44
N ALA A 35 -35.68 23.03 -2.71
CA ALA A 35 -35.54 22.23 -1.49
C ALA A 35 -34.99 20.82 -1.79
N GLN A 36 -35.43 20.18 -2.87
CA GLN A 36 -34.89 18.89 -3.31
C GLN A 36 -33.42 18.99 -3.73
N HIS A 37 -33.05 20.03 -4.49
CA HIS A 37 -31.66 20.29 -4.85
C HIS A 37 -30.79 20.55 -3.61
N ALA A 38 -31.26 21.36 -2.67
CA ALA A 38 -30.55 21.61 -1.41
C ALA A 38 -30.34 20.32 -0.61
N ALA A 39 -31.37 19.47 -0.51
CA ALA A 39 -31.27 18.18 0.17
C ALA A 39 -30.28 17.24 -0.53
N LEU A 40 -30.29 17.18 -1.86
CA LEU A 40 -29.35 16.36 -2.63
C LEU A 40 -27.90 16.84 -2.47
N LEU A 41 -27.67 18.15 -2.53
CA LEU A 41 -26.35 18.74 -2.29
C LEU A 41 -25.86 18.45 -0.86
N GLN A 42 -26.75 18.52 0.12
CA GLN A 42 -26.42 18.18 1.51
C GLN A 42 -26.06 16.69 1.67
N GLN A 43 -26.80 15.79 1.03
CA GLN A 43 -26.47 14.36 1.02
C GLN A 43 -25.12 14.09 0.35
N LEU A 44 -24.84 14.75 -0.78
CA LEU A 44 -23.54 14.69 -1.45
C LEU A 44 -22.42 15.21 -0.57
N ALA A 45 -22.62 16.32 0.15
CA ALA A 45 -21.64 16.87 1.08
C ALA A 45 -21.34 15.90 2.24
N VAL A 46 -22.36 15.24 2.79
CA VAL A 46 -22.18 14.23 3.85
C VAL A 46 -21.45 13.00 3.32
N ALA A 47 -21.84 12.48 2.15
CA ALA A 47 -21.21 11.31 1.54
C ALA A 47 -19.74 11.58 1.18
N THR A 48 -19.45 12.74 0.60
CA THR A 48 -18.08 13.15 0.26
C THR A 48 -17.22 13.33 1.50
N ALA A 49 -17.75 13.93 2.57
CA ALA A 49 -17.05 14.03 3.84
C ALA A 49 -16.75 12.65 4.46
N ALA A 50 -17.70 11.71 4.39
CA ALA A 50 -17.51 10.35 4.89
C ALA A 50 -16.42 9.59 4.10
N VAL A 51 -16.41 9.70 2.77
CA VAL A 51 -15.36 9.09 1.93
C VAL A 51 -14.00 9.74 2.21
N ALA A 52 -13.93 11.06 2.35
CA ALA A 52 -12.70 11.76 2.68
C ALA A 52 -12.15 11.32 4.05
N ALA A 53 -13.01 11.09 5.05
CA ALA A 53 -12.61 10.57 6.35
C ALA A 53 -12.04 9.15 6.24
N LYS A 54 -12.69 8.26 5.48
CA LYS A 54 -12.18 6.90 5.22
C LYS A 54 -10.83 6.92 4.52
N ALA A 55 -10.67 7.73 3.47
CA ALA A 55 -9.41 7.86 2.74
C ALA A 55 -8.27 8.37 3.64
N ARG A 56 -8.54 9.36 4.50
CA ARG A 56 -7.56 9.84 5.48
C ARG A 56 -7.17 8.74 6.46
N ALA A 57 -8.14 8.05 7.05
CA ALA A 57 -7.89 6.95 7.99
C ALA A 57 -7.05 5.83 7.34
N ALA A 58 -7.41 5.41 6.13
CA ALA A 58 -6.66 4.42 5.36
C ALA A 58 -5.24 4.89 5.05
N SER A 59 -5.04 6.17 4.70
CA SER A 59 -3.70 6.72 4.45
C SER A 59 -2.82 6.74 5.70
N THR A 60 -3.40 7.05 6.87
CA THR A 60 -2.67 7.05 8.14
C THR A 60 -2.29 5.63 8.54
N ALA A 61 -3.20 4.67 8.37
CA ALA A 61 -2.92 3.26 8.62
C ALA A 61 -1.80 2.75 7.70
N LEU A 62 -1.91 2.99 6.40
CA LEU A 62 -0.87 2.60 5.43
C LEU A 62 0.50 3.21 5.75
N ALA A 63 0.54 4.45 6.24
CA ALA A 63 1.81 5.07 6.64
C ALA A 63 2.45 4.34 7.85
N ALA A 64 1.63 3.90 8.82
CA ALA A 64 2.10 3.12 9.95
C ALA A 64 2.56 1.71 9.51
N ASP A 65 1.81 1.06 8.62
CA ASP A 65 2.15 -0.26 8.09
C ASP A 65 3.47 -0.22 7.30
N ARG A 66 3.66 0.80 6.45
CA ARG A 66 4.94 1.06 5.77
C ARG A 66 6.10 1.20 6.72
N GLN A 67 5.94 1.99 7.78
CA GLN A 67 7.00 2.17 8.79
C GLN A 67 7.34 0.84 9.50
N ALA A 68 6.34 0.02 9.79
CA ALA A 68 6.54 -1.30 10.36
C ALA A 68 7.26 -2.25 9.38
N ASN A 69 6.87 -2.23 8.10
CA ASN A 69 7.48 -3.02 7.04
C ASN A 69 8.96 -2.64 6.83
N ASP A 70 9.26 -1.34 6.74
CA ASP A 70 10.62 -0.81 6.64
C ASP A 70 11.50 -1.23 7.82
N THR A 71 10.93 -1.22 9.04
CA THR A 71 11.64 -1.65 10.24
C THR A 71 11.98 -3.14 10.17
N ARG A 72 11.03 -3.99 9.76
CA ARG A 72 11.26 -5.43 9.59
C ARG A 72 12.30 -5.71 8.50
N PHE A 73 12.21 -5.00 7.39
CA PHE A 73 13.15 -5.12 6.28
C PHE A 73 14.58 -4.71 6.69
N LYS A 74 14.74 -3.58 7.38
CA LYS A 74 16.04 -3.16 7.91
C LYS A 74 16.62 -4.22 8.87
N LYS A 75 15.79 -4.75 9.77
CA LYS A 75 16.20 -5.81 10.68
C LYS A 75 16.64 -7.07 9.93
N ALA A 76 15.89 -7.50 8.91
CA ALA A 76 16.23 -8.66 8.10
C ALA A 76 17.56 -8.46 7.34
N GLN A 77 17.82 -7.26 6.82
CA GLN A 77 19.12 -6.94 6.23
C GLN A 77 20.27 -6.99 7.25
N ASP A 78 20.06 -6.45 8.45
CA ASP A 78 21.06 -6.49 9.52
C ASP A 78 21.33 -7.92 10.01
N ASP A 79 20.28 -8.76 10.06
CA ASP A 79 20.36 -10.18 10.39
C ASP A 79 21.13 -10.95 9.30
N ALA A 80 20.84 -10.71 8.02
CA ALA A 80 21.60 -11.31 6.91
C ALA A 80 23.09 -10.92 6.95
N ASN A 81 23.39 -9.65 7.24
CA ASN A 81 24.76 -9.17 7.40
C ASN A 81 25.47 -9.80 8.61
N ARG A 82 24.74 -10.05 9.71
CA ARG A 82 25.27 -10.78 10.88
C ARG A 82 25.55 -12.24 10.51
N ALA A 83 24.59 -12.93 9.92
CA ALA A 83 24.70 -14.32 9.50
C ALA A 83 25.87 -14.53 8.53
N GLU A 84 26.11 -13.58 7.61
CA GLU A 84 27.27 -13.60 6.72
C GLU A 84 28.60 -13.64 7.48
N ARG A 85 28.77 -12.74 8.45
CA ARG A 85 29.99 -12.65 9.26
C ARG A 85 30.18 -13.89 10.14
N ASP A 86 29.09 -14.37 10.73
CA ASP A 86 29.11 -15.54 11.60
C ASP A 86 29.44 -16.80 10.82
N LEU A 87 28.85 -16.97 9.63
CA LEU A 87 29.15 -18.06 8.70
C LEU A 87 30.61 -17.98 8.23
N ALA A 88 31.10 -16.80 7.83
CA ALA A 88 32.50 -16.64 7.42
C ALA A 88 33.46 -17.02 8.56
N ALA A 89 33.16 -16.63 9.79
CA ALA A 89 33.95 -17.00 10.96
C ALA A 89 33.86 -18.51 11.28
N ALA A 90 32.68 -19.13 11.12
CA ALA A 90 32.48 -20.56 11.30
C ALA A 90 33.25 -21.40 10.26
N LEU A 91 33.26 -20.95 9.01
CA LEU A 91 34.00 -21.56 7.92
C LEU A 91 35.52 -21.46 8.15
N ARG A 92 36.03 -20.29 8.54
CA ARG A 92 37.45 -20.11 8.90
C ARG A 92 37.89 -20.98 10.07
N ARG A 93 37.01 -21.17 11.06
CA ARG A 93 37.27 -22.04 12.22
C ARG A 93 37.08 -23.53 11.93
N GLY A 94 36.53 -23.88 10.76
CA GLY A 94 36.20 -25.26 10.39
C GLY A 94 35.04 -25.87 11.17
N SER A 95 34.24 -25.07 11.89
CA SER A 95 33.08 -25.54 12.64
C SER A 95 31.88 -25.85 11.74
N VAL A 96 31.88 -25.31 10.52
CA VAL A 96 30.95 -25.65 9.45
C VAL A 96 31.78 -26.05 8.25
N GLN A 97 31.49 -27.21 7.66
CA GLN A 97 32.05 -27.62 6.38
C GLN A 97 31.02 -27.39 5.29
N LEU A 98 31.47 -26.79 4.18
CA LEU A 98 30.78 -26.95 2.90
C LEU A 98 30.78 -28.45 2.52
N ARG A 99 29.90 -28.89 1.62
CA ARG A 99 29.75 -30.32 1.23
C ARG A 99 31.13 -31.01 1.11
N PRO A 100 31.27 -32.31 1.45
CA PRO A 100 32.56 -32.98 1.50
C PRO A 100 33.38 -32.85 0.20
N GLU A 101 32.70 -32.83 -0.95
CA GLU A 101 33.30 -32.57 -2.28
C GLU A 101 33.89 -31.16 -2.47
N TRP A 102 33.53 -30.22 -1.61
CA TRP A 102 34.05 -28.85 -1.51
C TRP A 102 34.91 -28.65 -0.26
N ALA A 103 35.09 -29.69 0.57
CA ALA A 103 35.98 -29.65 1.71
C ALA A 103 37.42 -29.48 1.21
N CYS A 104 37.94 -28.28 1.37
CA CYS A 104 39.38 -28.07 1.27
C CYS A 104 39.97 -28.67 2.54
N ALA A 105 40.74 -29.75 2.40
CA ALA A 105 41.54 -30.24 3.51
C ALA A 105 42.43 -29.08 3.98
N ALA A 106 42.12 -28.50 5.15
CA ALA A 106 43.09 -27.67 5.84
C ALA A 106 44.33 -28.57 6.03
N ALA A 107 45.49 -28.09 5.61
CA ALA A 107 46.73 -28.80 5.92
C ALA A 107 46.81 -28.91 7.45
N GLY A 108 46.54 -30.11 7.96
CA GLY A 108 46.73 -30.40 9.38
C GLY A 108 48.18 -30.08 9.76
N ALA A 109 48.44 -29.84 11.03
CA ALA A 109 49.80 -29.71 11.56
C ALA A 109 50.54 -31.07 11.45
N GLY A 110 50.88 -31.45 10.23
CA GLY A 110 51.68 -32.61 9.88
C GLY A 110 53.14 -32.23 9.98
N ALA A 111 53.87 -32.97 10.80
CA ALA A 111 55.29 -32.84 11.01
C ALA A 111 56.06 -32.83 9.68
N GLY A 112 56.86 -31.79 9.45
CA GLY A 112 57.99 -31.79 8.51
C GLY A 112 57.64 -31.51 7.05
N GLY A 113 58.00 -30.30 6.61
CA GLY A 113 58.03 -29.90 5.20
C GLY A 113 57.04 -28.81 4.87
N ALA A 114 57.49 -27.56 4.90
CA ALA A 114 56.74 -26.45 4.35
C ALA A 114 56.49 -26.72 2.85
N ALA A 115 55.24 -27.05 2.50
CA ALA A 115 54.84 -27.19 1.12
C ALA A 115 55.03 -25.83 0.42
N VAL A 116 55.74 -25.83 -0.72
CA VAL A 116 56.14 -24.65 -1.52
C VAL A 116 54.94 -23.92 -2.17
N PHE A 117 53.70 -24.30 -1.87
CA PHE A 117 52.48 -23.79 -2.53
C PHE A 117 51.49 -23.04 -1.62
N THR A 118 51.85 -22.73 -0.38
CA THR A 118 50.90 -22.23 0.63
C THR A 118 50.32 -20.84 0.36
N ALA A 119 51.03 -19.93 -0.33
CA ALA A 119 50.53 -18.57 -0.54
C ALA A 119 49.32 -18.47 -1.51
N GLY A 120 49.20 -19.40 -2.47
CA GLY A 120 48.13 -19.37 -3.49
C GLY A 120 46.87 -20.15 -3.11
N GLN A 121 47.03 -21.24 -2.36
CA GLN A 121 45.89 -22.05 -1.90
C GLN A 121 45.10 -21.38 -0.78
N ASP A 122 45.77 -20.65 0.12
CA ASP A 122 45.12 -19.89 1.19
C ASP A 122 44.27 -18.76 0.61
N ALA A 123 44.82 -17.96 -0.33
CA ALA A 123 44.06 -16.93 -1.03
C ALA A 123 42.86 -17.48 -1.82
N ALA A 124 43.03 -18.62 -2.49
CA ALA A 124 41.94 -19.28 -3.21
C ALA A 124 40.89 -19.90 -2.27
N SER A 125 41.26 -20.29 -1.04
CA SER A 125 40.33 -20.76 -0.02
C SER A 125 39.53 -19.60 0.57
N GLU A 126 40.19 -18.49 0.90
CA GLU A 126 39.57 -17.25 1.40
C GLU A 126 38.50 -16.73 0.41
N LEU A 127 38.82 -16.72 -0.89
CA LEU A 127 37.90 -16.33 -1.95
C LEU A 127 36.69 -17.27 -2.07
N ARG A 128 36.87 -18.58 -1.84
CA ARG A 128 35.78 -19.57 -1.86
C ARG A 128 34.84 -19.40 -0.66
N TRP A 129 35.40 -19.20 0.54
CA TRP A 129 34.59 -18.94 1.74
C TRP A 129 33.82 -17.62 1.60
N ALA A 130 34.48 -16.56 1.12
CA ALA A 130 33.84 -15.27 0.86
C ALA A 130 32.73 -15.37 -0.20
N GLY A 131 32.95 -16.13 -1.27
CA GLY A 131 31.93 -16.37 -2.29
C GLY A 131 30.71 -17.11 -1.75
N ALA A 132 30.91 -18.18 -0.96
CA ALA A 132 29.83 -18.94 -0.37
C ALA A 132 29.01 -18.11 0.65
N THR A 133 29.67 -17.33 1.50
CA THR A 133 28.99 -16.47 2.47
C THR A 133 28.22 -15.36 1.79
N HIS A 134 28.79 -14.73 0.75
CA HIS A 134 28.10 -13.72 -0.04
C HIS A 134 26.87 -14.29 -0.77
N LEU A 135 26.91 -15.52 -1.26
CA LEU A 135 25.75 -16.16 -1.91
C LEU A 135 24.60 -16.40 -0.93
N VAL A 136 24.89 -16.96 0.26
CA VAL A 136 23.87 -17.20 1.29
C VAL A 136 23.28 -15.87 1.78
N ALA A 137 24.13 -14.91 2.13
CA ALA A 137 23.68 -13.59 2.56
C ALA A 137 22.94 -12.83 1.45
N GLY A 138 23.33 -13.05 0.18
CA GLY A 138 22.62 -12.54 -0.98
C GLY A 138 21.21 -13.10 -1.09
N GLY A 139 21.04 -14.40 -0.84
CA GLY A 139 19.73 -15.05 -0.75
C GLY A 139 18.87 -14.47 0.37
N ASP A 140 19.41 -14.37 1.59
CA ASP A 140 18.68 -13.82 2.74
C ASP A 140 18.23 -12.37 2.50
N ARG A 141 19.09 -11.54 1.87
CA ARG A 141 18.73 -10.18 1.48
C ARG A 141 17.67 -10.15 0.39
N ALA A 142 17.73 -11.06 -0.58
CA ALA A 142 16.73 -11.17 -1.64
C ALA A 142 15.37 -11.57 -1.07
N ASP A 143 15.33 -12.53 -0.15
CA ASP A 143 14.10 -12.95 0.54
C ASP A 143 13.53 -11.79 1.37
N ALA A 144 14.38 -11.02 2.06
CA ALA A 144 13.96 -9.82 2.77
C ALA A 144 13.33 -8.77 1.83
N TRP A 145 13.93 -8.57 0.65
CA TRP A 145 13.39 -7.68 -0.39
C TRP A 145 12.04 -8.15 -0.92
N ILE A 146 11.92 -9.45 -1.23
CA ILE A 146 10.69 -10.05 -1.73
C ILE A 146 9.58 -9.92 -0.68
N GLY A 147 9.87 -10.25 0.58
CA GLY A 147 8.93 -10.10 1.69
C GLY A 147 8.45 -8.66 1.87
N TRP A 148 9.38 -7.70 1.80
CA TRP A 148 9.04 -6.27 1.89
C TRP A 148 8.11 -5.84 0.74
N LEU A 149 8.41 -6.21 -0.50
CA LEU A 149 7.59 -5.89 -1.68
C LEU A 149 6.20 -6.53 -1.61
N GLN A 150 6.12 -7.80 -1.19
CA GLN A 150 4.85 -8.50 -1.05
C GLN A 150 3.96 -7.83 0.00
N GLN A 151 4.54 -7.44 1.13
CA GLN A 151 3.81 -6.75 2.19
C GLN A 151 3.32 -5.37 1.73
N GLU A 152 4.16 -4.58 1.04
CA GLU A 152 3.72 -3.29 0.45
C GLU A 152 2.53 -3.44 -0.49
N LEU A 153 2.52 -4.48 -1.32
CA LEU A 153 1.41 -4.76 -2.24
C LEU A 153 0.13 -5.11 -1.49
N ILE A 154 0.22 -5.94 -0.44
CA ILE A 154 -0.92 -6.34 0.39
C ILE A 154 -1.49 -5.11 1.11
N ASP A 155 -0.64 -4.34 1.80
CA ASP A 155 -1.06 -3.20 2.61
C ASP A 155 -1.65 -2.09 1.74
N THR A 156 -1.03 -1.82 0.58
CA THR A 156 -1.57 -0.85 -0.39
C THR A 156 -2.94 -1.31 -0.91
N ARG A 157 -3.11 -2.59 -1.21
CA ARG A 157 -4.40 -3.14 -1.64
C ARG A 157 -5.47 -2.96 -0.56
N GLN A 158 -5.15 -3.30 0.69
CA GLN A 158 -6.06 -3.14 1.82
C GLN A 158 -6.43 -1.67 2.04
N ALA A 159 -5.47 -0.75 1.92
CA ALA A 159 -5.73 0.68 2.04
C ALA A 159 -6.70 1.21 0.96
N VAL A 160 -6.57 0.74 -0.29
CA VAL A 160 -7.47 1.12 -1.40
C VAL A 160 -8.89 0.60 -1.15
N ILE A 161 -9.04 -0.63 -0.63
CA ILE A 161 -10.34 -1.19 -0.25
C ILE A 161 -10.94 -0.40 0.92
N ALA A 162 -10.15 -0.13 1.97
CA ALA A 162 -10.59 0.63 3.15
C ALA A 162 -11.00 2.06 2.82
N ALA A 163 -10.32 2.70 1.86
CA ALA A 163 -10.69 4.01 1.32
C ALA A 163 -11.98 4.00 0.51
N GLY A 164 -12.50 2.82 0.13
CA GLY A 164 -13.69 2.65 -0.70
C GLY A 164 -13.43 2.81 -2.20
N CYS A 165 -12.16 2.74 -2.63
CA CYS A 165 -11.76 2.89 -4.03
C CYS A 165 -11.81 1.57 -4.82
N ALA A 166 -11.92 0.43 -4.13
CA ALA A 166 -12.06 -0.89 -4.73
C ALA A 166 -12.94 -1.79 -3.86
N ILE A 167 -13.49 -2.85 -4.47
CA ILE A 167 -14.30 -3.87 -3.80
C ILE A 167 -13.51 -5.18 -3.85
N GLU A 168 -13.51 -5.98 -2.78
CA GLU A 168 -12.97 -7.33 -2.84
C GLU A 168 -13.77 -8.17 -3.84
N ALA A 169 -13.07 -8.80 -4.79
CA ALA A 169 -13.69 -9.80 -5.63
C ALA A 169 -14.07 -10.99 -4.74
N PRO A 170 -15.32 -11.48 -4.78
CA PRO A 170 -15.69 -12.67 -4.04
C PRO A 170 -14.86 -13.86 -4.57
N ASP A 171 -14.25 -14.61 -3.66
CA ASP A 171 -13.54 -15.84 -4.00
C ASP A 171 -14.51 -16.76 -4.77
N ARG A 172 -14.13 -17.11 -6.01
CA ARG A 172 -14.87 -18.02 -6.88
C ARG A 172 -14.45 -19.46 -6.65
#